data_AF-U6DP11-F1
#
_entry.id   AF-U6DP11-F1
#
_cell.length_a   1.000
_cell.length_b   1.000
_cell.length_c   1.000
_cell.angle_alpha   90.00
_cell.angle_beta   90.00
_cell.angle_gamma   90.00
#
_symmetry.space_group_name_H-M   'P 1'
#
loop_
_entity.id
_entity.type
_entity.pdbx_description
1 polymer ?
#
loop_
_entity_poly.entity_id
_entity_poly.type
_entity_poly.pdbx_seq_one_letter_code
_entity_poly.pdbx_strand_id
1 'polypeptide(L)'
;GPSDIAASARTAAEGEGTLESEPAVQVTEVTATSGLVSWGPGRPADPVWMFQIQYNSSEDETLIYRIVPASSHHFLLKHLVPGAAYALCRRARPPAAGPS
;
A
#
# COMPACT_ATOMS: atom_id res chain seq x y z
N GLY A 1 -41.99 -30.63 22.44
CA GLY A 1 -41.67 -29.21 22.19
C GLY A 1 -40.18 -29.05 22.36
N PRO A 2 -39.48 -28.37 21.45
CA PRO A 2 -38.02 -28.30 21.52
C PRO A 2 -37.57 -27.38 22.64
N SER A 3 -36.50 -27.79 23.29
CA SER A 3 -35.89 -27.20 24.49
C SER A 3 -35.06 -25.97 24.18
N ASP A 4 -34.97 -25.10 25.19
CA ASP A 4 -34.17 -23.88 25.24
C ASP A 4 -32.68 -24.11 24.95
N ILE A 5 -32.10 -23.29 24.07
CA ILE A 5 -30.64 -23.17 23.94
C ILE A 5 -30.22 -21.83 24.55
N ALA A 6 -29.60 -21.92 25.73
CA ALA A 6 -28.81 -20.86 26.31
C ALA A 6 -27.55 -20.62 25.44
N ALA A 7 -27.43 -19.43 24.87
CA ALA A 7 -26.23 -19.01 24.15
C ALA A 7 -25.12 -18.70 25.16
N SER A 8 -24.15 -19.61 25.27
CA SER A 8 -22.81 -19.29 25.78
C SER A 8 -21.80 -20.30 25.25
N ALA A 9 -21.06 -19.90 24.23
CA ALA A 9 -19.75 -20.45 23.92
C ALA A 9 -18.86 -19.29 23.45
N ARG A 10 -17.89 -18.93 24.28
CA ARG A 10 -16.75 -18.09 23.91
C ARG A 10 -15.76 -18.94 23.09
N THR A 11 -15.02 -18.22 22.25
CA THR A 11 -13.68 -18.53 21.70
C THR A 11 -13.65 -19.25 20.36
N ALA A 12 -13.21 -18.56 19.30
CA ALA A 12 -11.86 -18.73 18.75
C ALA A 12 -11.65 -17.91 17.47
N ALA A 13 -10.48 -17.26 17.41
CA ALA A 13 -9.78 -16.73 16.24
C ALA A 13 -10.49 -15.58 15.49
N GLU A 14 -9.87 -14.43 15.29
CA GLU A 14 -8.57 -14.29 14.64
C GLU A 14 -7.64 -13.40 15.46
N GLY A 15 -6.38 -13.84 15.56
CA GLY A 15 -5.34 -13.03 16.14
C GLY A 15 -5.23 -11.73 15.37
N GLU A 16 -5.60 -10.64 16.02
CA GLU A 16 -5.20 -9.29 15.67
C GLU A 16 -3.69 -9.19 15.91
N GLY A 17 -2.92 -9.92 15.10
CA GLY A 17 -1.57 -9.52 14.79
C GLY A 17 -1.73 -8.21 14.07
N THR A 18 -1.62 -7.11 14.81
CA THR A 18 -1.41 -5.78 14.27
C THR A 18 -0.45 -5.94 13.11
N LEU A 19 -0.96 -5.87 11.87
CA LEU A 19 -0.13 -5.53 10.75
C LEU A 19 0.32 -4.12 11.09
N GLU A 20 1.46 -4.05 11.78
CA GLU A 20 2.14 -2.88 12.28
C GLU A 20 2.18 -1.88 11.12
N SER A 21 1.21 -0.96 11.11
CA SER A 21 0.73 -0.32 9.90
C SER A 21 1.88 0.36 9.15
N GLU A 22 2.19 -0.11 7.94
CA GLU A 22 3.01 0.60 6.97
C GLU A 22 2.51 2.05 6.87
N PRO A 23 3.38 3.07 6.71
CA PRO A 23 2.93 4.45 6.66
C PRO A 23 1.84 4.59 5.60
N ALA A 24 0.68 5.10 6.01
CA ALA A 24 -0.49 5.19 5.16
C ALA A 24 -0.13 5.93 3.86
N VAL A 25 -0.43 5.31 2.72
CA VAL A 25 -0.32 5.96 1.41
C VAL A 25 -1.53 6.89 1.26
N GLN A 26 -1.29 8.11 0.83
CA GLN A 26 -2.32 9.12 0.55
C GLN A 26 -2.21 9.56 -0.90
N VAL A 27 -3.33 9.91 -1.51
CA VAL A 27 -3.39 10.47 -2.86
C VAL A 27 -4.10 11.82 -2.79
N THR A 28 -3.40 12.88 -3.18
CA THR A 28 -3.89 14.27 -3.17
C THR A 28 -3.65 14.93 -4.52
N GLU A 29 -4.10 16.18 -4.69
CA GLU A 29 -3.85 16.98 -5.89
C GLU A 29 -4.22 16.25 -7.20
N VAL A 30 -5.34 15.52 -7.17
CA VAL A 30 -5.80 14.74 -8.33
C VAL A 30 -6.35 15.69 -9.40
N THR A 31 -5.81 15.58 -10.60
CA THR A 31 -6.31 16.20 -11.82
C THR A 31 -6.76 15.13 -12.80
N ALA A 32 -7.27 15.53 -13.95
CA ALA A 32 -7.60 14.59 -15.02
C ALA A 32 -6.40 13.76 -15.49
N THR A 33 -5.16 14.25 -15.31
CA THR A 33 -3.94 13.64 -15.87
C THR A 33 -2.82 13.40 -14.85
N SER A 34 -3.04 13.69 -13.57
CA SER A 34 -2.02 13.55 -12.52
C SER A 34 -2.62 13.30 -11.15
N GLY A 35 -1.80 12.78 -10.23
CA GLY A 35 -2.12 12.70 -8.82
C GLY A 35 -0.85 12.62 -7.99
N LEU A 36 -0.82 13.31 -6.86
CA LEU A 36 0.31 13.29 -5.94
C LEU A 36 0.12 12.14 -4.94
N VAL A 37 0.98 11.14 -5.01
CA VAL A 37 1.03 10.06 -4.02
C VAL A 37 2.02 10.46 -2.94
N SER A 38 1.61 10.44 -1.69
CA SER A 38 2.46 10.79 -0.55
C SER A 38 2.38 9.73 0.55
N TRP A 39 3.42 9.69 1.38
CA TRP A 39 3.49 8.78 2.50
C TRP A 39 4.26 9.38 3.67
N GLY A 40 3.87 8.96 4.88
CA GLY A 40 4.57 9.32 6.10
C GLY A 40 6.01 8.78 6.13
N PRO A 41 6.87 9.32 6.99
CA PRO A 41 8.18 8.75 7.23
C PRO A 41 8.05 7.27 7.65
N GLY A 42 8.91 6.42 7.09
CA GLY A 42 9.02 5.01 7.48
C GLY A 42 9.30 4.87 8.98
N ARG A 43 9.06 3.69 9.53
CA ARG A 43 9.49 3.39 10.90
C ARG A 43 11.02 3.47 10.97
N PRO A 44 11.60 4.10 12.01
CA PRO A 44 13.05 4.26 12.12
C PRO A 44 13.86 2.95 12.09
N ALA A 45 13.23 1.82 12.42
CA ALA A 45 13.88 0.52 12.53
C ALA A 45 14.00 -0.23 11.20
N ASP A 46 13.28 0.17 10.14
CA ASP A 46 13.28 -0.54 8.86
C ASP A 46 14.21 0.16 7.86
N PRO A 47 15.41 -0.37 7.61
CA PRO A 47 16.30 0.19 6.59
C PRO A 47 15.67 -0.01 5.20
N VAL A 48 15.12 1.07 4.64
CA VAL A 48 14.59 1.10 3.28
C VAL A 48 15.68 1.63 2.34
N TRP A 49 15.99 0.88 1.29
CA TRP A 49 16.90 1.33 0.23
C TRP A 49 16.17 2.11 -0.86
N MET A 50 14.97 1.65 -1.21
CA MET A 50 14.10 2.32 -2.17
C MET A 50 12.63 1.97 -1.92
N PHE A 51 11.74 2.77 -2.50
CA PHE A 51 10.36 2.40 -2.70
C PHE A 51 10.14 1.96 -4.15
N GLN A 52 9.29 0.95 -4.32
CA GLN A 52 8.76 0.55 -5.61
C GLN A 52 7.28 0.93 -5.65
N ILE A 53 6.93 1.82 -6.58
CA ILE A 53 5.55 2.16 -6.90
C ILE A 53 5.12 1.30 -8.09
N GLN A 54 4.02 0.58 -7.92
CA GLN A 54 3.39 -0.23 -8.95
C GLN A 54 2.00 0.32 -9.22
N TYR A 55 1.63 0.48 -10.48
CA TYR A 55 0.28 0.88 -10.84
C TYR A 55 -0.13 0.41 -12.24
N ASN A 56 -1.42 0.19 -12.43
CA ASN A 56 -2.05 -0.07 -13.73
C ASN A 56 -3.40 0.66 -13.80
N SER A 57 -3.91 0.80 -15.01
CA SER A 57 -5.21 1.42 -15.25
C SER A 57 -6.28 0.32 -15.43
N SER A 58 -7.55 0.68 -15.23
CA SER A 58 -8.69 -0.13 -15.66
C SER A 58 -8.86 -0.18 -17.18
N GLU A 59 -8.34 0.83 -17.89
CA GLU A 59 -8.38 0.88 -19.36
C GLU A 59 -7.21 0.12 -20.01
N ASP A 60 -6.09 0.05 -19.29
CA ASP A 60 -4.87 -0.63 -19.72
C ASP A 60 -4.23 -1.32 -18.50
N GLU A 61 -4.39 -2.63 -18.43
CA GLU A 61 -3.89 -3.48 -17.35
C GLU A 61 -2.36 -3.65 -17.37
N THR A 62 -1.66 -2.98 -18.29
CA THR A 62 -0.20 -2.95 -18.30
C THR A 62 0.34 -2.43 -16.97
N LEU A 63 1.10 -3.28 -16.29
CA LEU A 63 1.66 -2.97 -14.98
C LEU A 63 2.92 -2.10 -15.12
N ILE A 64 2.84 -0.89 -14.57
CA ILE A 64 3.93 0.08 -14.60
C ILE A 64 4.69 0.06 -13.27
N TYR A 65 6.02 0.09 -13.38
CA TYR A 65 6.95 0.10 -12.25
C TYR A 65 7.77 1.38 -12.21
N ARG A 66 7.87 1.97 -11.01
CA ARG A 66 8.70 3.15 -10.75
C ARG A 66 9.50 2.98 -9.48
N ILE A 67 10.80 3.22 -9.60
CA ILE A 67 11.74 3.26 -8.48
C ILE A 67 11.74 4.67 -7.92
N VAL A 68 11.63 4.78 -6.61
CA VAL A 68 11.66 6.04 -5.88
C VAL A 68 12.74 5.95 -4.79
N PRO A 69 13.62 6.96 -4.65
CA PRO A 69 14.63 6.99 -3.59
C PRO A 69 14.00 6.86 -2.19
N ALA A 70 14.71 6.22 -1.26
CA ALA A 70 14.23 6.08 0.12
C ALA A 70 14.06 7.43 0.85
N SER A 71 14.76 8.48 0.42
CA SER A 71 14.64 9.83 0.96
C SER A 71 13.38 10.58 0.50
N SER A 72 12.61 10.00 -0.42
CA SER A 72 11.38 10.61 -0.93
C SER A 72 10.18 10.22 -0.08
N HIS A 73 9.28 11.19 0.11
CA HIS A 73 8.00 11.04 0.81
C HIS A 73 6.80 11.21 -0.11
N HIS A 74 7.06 11.40 -1.41
CA HIS A 74 6.02 11.56 -2.42
C HIS A 74 6.50 11.10 -3.80
N PHE A 75 5.53 10.84 -4.68
CA PHE A 75 5.72 10.54 -6.08
C PHE A 75 4.55 11.12 -6.89
N LEU A 76 4.85 11.93 -7.90
CA LEU A 76 3.85 12.52 -8.77
C LEU A 76 3.55 11.57 -9.94
N LEU A 77 2.36 10.98 -9.96
CA LEU A 77 1.87 10.29 -11.14
C LEU A 77 1.48 11.32 -12.21
N LYS A 78 1.87 11.03 -13.44
CA LYS A 78 1.60 11.87 -14.62
C LYS A 78 1.06 11.01 -15.75
N HIS A 79 0.42 11.68 -16.71
CA HIS A 79 -0.16 11.06 -17.91
C HIS A 79 -1.23 10.04 -17.58
N LEU A 80 -2.04 10.33 -16.55
CA LEU A 80 -3.23 9.54 -16.25
C LEU A 80 -4.28 9.74 -17.35
N VAL A 81 -5.07 8.69 -17.60
CA VAL A 81 -6.21 8.72 -18.51
C VAL A 81 -7.41 9.26 -17.73
N PRO A 82 -8.03 10.37 -18.19
CA PRO A 82 -9.20 10.92 -17.52
C PRO A 82 -10.34 9.91 -17.42
N GLY A 83 -10.92 9.78 -16.22
CA GLY A 83 -12.06 8.88 -15.96
C GLY A 83 -11.70 7.42 -15.68
N ALA A 84 -10.44 7.01 -15.88
CA ALA A 84 -9.98 5.66 -15.58
C ALA A 84 -9.76 5.45 -14.07
N ALA A 85 -10.00 4.23 -13.59
CA ALA A 85 -9.59 3.81 -12.27
C ALA A 85 -8.14 3.32 -12.29
N TYR A 86 -7.43 3.48 -11.16
CA TYR A 86 -6.06 3.04 -11.01
C TYR A 86 -5.90 2.21 -9.74
N ALA A 87 -5.29 1.03 -9.88
CA ALA A 87 -4.79 0.27 -8.75
C ALA A 87 -3.34 0.65 -8.51
N LEU A 88 -2.99 1.06 -7.28
CA LEU A 88 -1.65 1.51 -6.92
C LEU A 88 -1.17 0.84 -5.62
N CYS A 89 0.09 0.40 -5.62
CA CYS A 89 0.75 -0.19 -4.47
C CYS A 89 2.14 0.43 -4.29
N ARG A 90 2.46 0.87 -3.07
CA ARG A 90 3.83 1.20 -2.64
C ARG A 90 4.41 0.01 -1.88
N ARG A 91 5.65 -0.37 -2.19
CA ARG A 91 6.40 -1.37 -1.43
C ARG A 91 7.76 -0.81 -1.03
N ALA A 92 8.10 -0.89 0.25
CA ALA A 92 9.46 -0.66 0.71
C ALA A 92 10.34 -1.84 0.31
N ARG A 93 11.54 -1.56 -0.21
CA ARG A 93 12.53 -2.58 -0.54
C ARG A 93 13.74 -2.42 0.40
N PRO A 94 14.06 -3.44 1.21
CA PRO A 94 15.28 -3.41 1.99
C PRO A 94 16.51 -3.46 1.07
N PRO A 95 17.69 -3.03 1.56
CA PRO A 95 18.94 -3.30 0.85
C PRO A 95 19.05 -4.81 0.59
N ALA A 96 19.57 -5.17 -0.58
CA ALA A 96 19.83 -6.58 -0.85
C ALA A 96 20.75 -7.12 0.26
N ALA A 97 20.36 -8.22 0.90
CA ALA A 97 21.26 -8.94 1.78
C ALA A 97 22.50 -9.30 0.95
N GLY A 98 23.66 -8.80 1.34
CA GLY A 98 24.92 -9.17 0.71
C GLY A 98 25.10 -10.70 0.77
N PRO A 99 25.90 -11.29 -0.13
CA PRO A 99 26.22 -12.71 -0.02
C PRO A 99 26.85 -12.96 1.37
N SER A 100 26.28 -13.93 2.10
CA SER A 100 26.82 -14.43 3.36
C SER A 100 28.10 -15.21 3.13
#